data_AF-A0A3L6S7S0-F1
#
_entry.id   AF-A0A3L6S7S0-F1
#
_cell.length_a   1.000
_cell.length_b   1.000
_cell.length_c   1.000
_cell.angle_alpha   90.00
_cell.angle_beta   90.00
_cell.angle_gamma   90.00
#
_symmetry.space_group_name_H-M   'P 1'
#
loop_
_entity.id
_entity.type
_entity.pdbx_description
1 polymer ?
#
loop_
_entity_poly.entity_id
_entity_poly.type
_entity_poly.pdbx_seq_one_letter_code
_entity_poly.pdbx_strand_id
1 'polypeptide(L)'
;MVFCVLVLSSTEAAVGEAAGGDVGRPTTHLHFYFHENFSGGPDGTAVQVSAARGGLNNGSFFGVVNVVDDMLREGADPASRLLQRGFSTNVPTYARLQTAGMKGYGRL
;
A
#
# COMPACT_ATOMS: atom_id res chain seq x y z
N MET A 1 19.51 9.10 -34.89
CA MET A 1 19.29 9.52 -33.49
C MET A 1 17.96 10.25 -33.44
N VAL A 2 16.93 9.51 -33.03
CA VAL A 2 15.55 9.97 -32.94
C VAL A 2 15.46 10.87 -31.72
N PHE A 3 15.26 12.17 -31.95
CA PHE A 3 14.87 13.11 -30.92
C PHE A 3 13.44 12.75 -30.50
N CYS A 4 13.29 12.08 -29.35
CA CYS A 4 11.99 11.83 -28.73
C CYS A 4 11.39 13.19 -28.32
N VAL A 5 10.51 13.71 -29.16
CA VAL A 5 9.63 14.83 -28.85
C VAL A 5 8.67 14.38 -27.76
N LEU A 6 8.93 14.82 -26.53
CA LEU A 6 8.07 14.57 -25.38
C LEU A 6 6.91 15.55 -25.46
N VAL A 7 5.80 15.11 -26.06
CA VAL A 7 4.54 15.86 -26.09
C VAL A 7 3.95 15.84 -24.68
N LEU A 8 4.11 16.94 -23.95
CA LEU A 8 3.33 17.18 -22.73
C LEU A 8 1.90 17.56 -23.14
N SER A 9 1.01 16.57 -23.28
CA SER A 9 -0.42 16.84 -23.29
C SER A 9 -0.84 17.13 -21.85
N SER A 10 -1.07 18.41 -21.54
CA SER A 10 -1.68 18.81 -20.27
C SER A 10 -3.12 18.30 -20.23
N THR A 11 -3.36 17.20 -19.52
CA THR A 11 -4.72 16.84 -19.12
C THR A 11 -5.17 17.84 -18.07
N GLU A 12 -6.12 18.70 -18.44
CA GLU A 12 -6.82 19.54 -17.49
C GLU A 12 -7.60 18.63 -16.53
N ALA A 13 -7.20 18.62 -15.26
CA ALA A 13 -8.02 18.01 -14.23
C ALA A 13 -9.30 18.84 -14.15
N ALA A 14 -10.41 18.27 -14.61
CA ALA A 14 -11.72 18.81 -14.30
C ALA A 14 -11.83 18.83 -12.77
N VAL A 15 -11.65 20.01 -12.18
CA VAL A 15 -12.00 20.28 -10.79
C VAL A 15 -13.52 20.14 -10.75
N GLY A 16 -13.99 18.95 -10.44
CA GLY A 16 -15.39 18.72 -10.12
C GLY A 16 -15.71 19.61 -8.93
N GLU A 17 -16.64 20.56 -9.14
CA GLU A 17 -17.15 21.36 -8.04
C GLU A 17 -17.64 20.42 -6.93
N ALA A 18 -16.99 20.48 -5.78
CA ALA A 18 -17.59 20.03 -4.54
C ALA A 18 -18.69 21.03 -4.20
N ALA A 19 -19.83 20.87 -4.85
CA ALA A 19 -21.02 21.66 -4.61
C ALA A 19 -21.44 21.45 -3.14
N GLY A 20 -21.14 22.47 -2.34
CA GLY A 20 -21.61 22.59 -0.97
C GLY A 20 -23.14 22.64 -0.93
N GLY A 21 -23.69 21.79 -0.07
CA GLY A 21 -25.12 21.68 0.23
C GLY A 21 -25.44 20.26 0.68
N ASP A 22 -25.82 20.10 1.95
CA ASP A 22 -26.49 18.89 2.46
C ASP A 22 -27.90 18.81 1.85
N VAL A 23 -27.93 18.38 0.60
CA VAL A 23 -29.11 17.98 -0.15
C VAL A 23 -28.79 16.61 -0.71
N GLY A 24 -29.08 15.56 0.07
CA GLY A 24 -29.21 14.17 -0.41
C GLY A 24 -28.22 13.74 -1.49
N ARG A 25 -26.92 13.99 -1.32
CA ARG A 25 -25.90 13.48 -2.23
C ARG A 25 -25.83 11.95 -2.05
N PRO A 26 -25.92 11.14 -3.12
CA PRO A 26 -25.84 9.70 -2.99
C PRO A 26 -24.47 9.32 -2.40
N THR A 27 -24.48 8.66 -1.26
CA THR A 27 -23.27 8.09 -0.65
C THR A 27 -23.09 6.66 -1.13
N THR A 28 -21.84 6.25 -1.34
CA THR A 28 -21.51 4.86 -1.69
C THR A 28 -20.74 4.26 -0.52
N HIS A 29 -21.27 3.19 0.07
CA HIS A 29 -20.57 2.41 1.09
C HIS A 29 -19.80 1.28 0.41
N LEU A 30 -18.47 1.33 0.48
CA LEU A 30 -17.59 0.30 -0.07
C LEU A 30 -17.07 -0.57 1.07
N HIS A 31 -17.16 -1.89 0.91
CA HIS A 31 -16.61 -2.86 1.84
C HIS A 31 -15.79 -3.89 1.06
N PHE A 32 -14.51 -3.97 1.38
CA PHE A 32 -13.54 -4.85 0.75
C PHE A 32 -12.39 -5.14 1.72
N TYR A 33 -11.61 -6.17 1.39
CA TYR A 33 -10.53 -6.66 2.22
C TYR A 33 -9.19 -6.45 1.53
N PHE A 34 -8.22 -5.87 2.24
CA PHE A 34 -6.82 -5.86 1.83
C PHE A 34 -6.17 -7.20 2.20
N HIS A 35 -5.53 -7.84 1.23
CA HIS A 35 -4.75 -9.05 1.43
C HIS A 35 -3.27 -8.71 1.29
N GLU A 36 -2.65 -8.42 2.43
CA GLU A 36 -1.25 -8.06 2.55
C GLU A 36 -0.38 -9.27 2.93
N ASN A 37 0.75 -9.45 2.23
CA ASN A 37 1.70 -10.53 2.44
C ASN A 37 3.13 -9.98 2.61
N PHE A 38 3.58 -9.94 3.86
CA PHE A 38 4.95 -9.55 4.23
C PHE A 38 5.99 -10.68 4.12
N SER A 39 5.71 -11.83 3.50
CA SER A 39 6.61 -13.01 3.62
C SER A 39 8.03 -12.85 3.05
N GLY A 40 8.38 -11.75 2.37
CA GLY A 40 9.69 -11.53 1.75
C GLY A 40 10.04 -12.50 0.62
N GLY A 41 9.16 -13.45 0.34
CA GLY A 41 9.26 -14.42 -0.76
C GLY A 41 8.66 -13.88 -2.06
N PRO A 42 8.63 -14.72 -3.11
CA PRO A 42 8.19 -14.31 -4.45
C PRO A 42 6.72 -13.87 -4.51
N ASP A 43 5.89 -14.30 -3.57
CA ASP A 43 4.47 -13.92 -3.46
C ASP A 43 4.24 -12.75 -2.49
N GLY A 44 5.31 -12.09 -2.02
CA GLY A 44 5.21 -10.94 -1.13
C GLY A 44 4.59 -9.74 -1.84
N THR A 45 3.68 -9.04 -1.16
CA THR A 45 3.05 -7.81 -1.66
C THR A 45 3.69 -6.55 -1.10
N ALA A 46 4.67 -6.69 -0.19
CA ALA A 46 5.38 -5.58 0.42
C ALA A 46 6.88 -5.67 0.20
N VAL A 47 7.51 -4.55 -0.15
CA VAL A 47 8.98 -4.42 -0.25
C VAL A 47 9.46 -3.31 0.67
N GLN A 48 10.43 -3.63 1.52
CA GLN A 48 11.12 -2.62 2.33
C GLN A 48 12.09 -1.82 1.46
N VAL A 49 11.93 -0.50 1.46
CA VAL A 49 12.81 0.44 0.73
C VAL A 49 13.71 1.26 1.64
N SER A 50 13.44 1.26 2.96
CA SER A 50 14.31 1.83 3.99
C SER A 50 14.24 1.00 5.25
N ALA A 51 15.39 0.71 5.85
CA ALA A 51 15.52 -0.03 7.10
C ALA A 51 15.48 0.89 8.32
N ALA A 52 15.04 0.35 9.47
CA ALA A 52 15.17 1.04 10.75
C ALA A 52 16.65 1.28 11.10
N ARG A 53 16.90 2.37 11.83
CA ARG A 53 18.24 2.66 12.35
C ARG A 53 18.63 1.58 13.38
N GLY A 54 19.68 0.82 13.11
CA GLY A 54 20.06 -0.34 13.93
C GLY A 54 19.53 -1.70 13.43
N GLY A 55 18.89 -1.74 12.25
CA GLY A 55 18.49 -2.97 11.56
C GLY A 55 17.32 -3.70 12.21
N LEU A 56 17.11 -4.97 11.82
CA LEU A 56 16.04 -5.86 12.31
C LEU A 56 16.13 -6.15 13.82
N ASN A 57 17.28 -5.86 14.40
CA ASN A 57 17.64 -6.00 15.81
C ASN A 57 17.25 -4.77 16.65
N ASN A 58 16.73 -3.71 16.03
CA ASN A 58 16.05 -2.64 16.75
C ASN A 58 14.63 -3.10 17.13
N GLY A 59 14.28 -3.05 18.42
CA GLY A 59 12.93 -3.37 18.91
C GLY A 59 11.84 -2.39 18.42
N SER A 60 12.24 -1.32 17.73
CA SER A 60 11.38 -0.35 17.07
C SER A 60 11.50 -0.42 15.56
N PHE A 61 10.36 -0.52 14.87
CA PHE A 61 10.26 -0.39 13.41
C PHE A 61 10.20 1.08 12.95
N PHE A 62 10.37 2.03 13.87
CA PHE A 62 10.37 3.45 13.53
C PHE A 62 11.44 3.76 12.47
N GLY A 63 11.02 4.40 11.38
CA GLY A 63 11.88 4.74 10.25
C GLY A 63 12.00 3.66 9.16
N VAL A 64 11.33 2.51 9.32
CA VAL A 64 11.09 1.61 8.18
C VAL A 64 10.17 2.29 7.17
N VAL A 65 10.43 2.08 5.89
CA VAL A 65 9.50 2.46 4.82
C VAL A 65 9.26 1.23 3.96
N ASN A 66 7.99 0.88 3.78
CA ASN A 66 7.57 -0.20 2.89
C ASN A 66 6.74 0.36 1.73
N VAL A 67 6.93 -0.23 0.56
CA VAL A 67 6.05 -0.07 -0.59
C VAL A 67 5.07 -1.24 -0.63
N VAL A 68 3.80 -0.85 -0.52
CA VAL A 68 2.51 -1.53 -0.59
C VAL A 68 2.05 -1.96 -1.98
N ASP A 69 1.81 -3.22 -2.30
CA ASP A 69 1.10 -3.63 -3.50
C ASP A 69 0.08 -4.76 -3.26
N ASP A 70 -0.97 -4.44 -2.52
CA ASP A 70 -1.90 -5.45 -1.99
C ASP A 70 -3.07 -5.76 -2.92
N MET A 71 -3.65 -6.94 -2.74
CA MET A 71 -4.86 -7.37 -3.43
C MET A 71 -6.10 -6.88 -2.66
N LEU A 72 -7.01 -6.16 -3.31
CA LEU A 72 -8.34 -5.81 -2.76
C LEU A 72 -9.34 -6.87 -3.22
N ARG A 73 -10.01 -7.53 -2.28
CA ARG A 73 -10.97 -8.60 -2.57
C ARG A 73 -12.32 -8.36 -1.92
N GLU A 74 -13.34 -9.02 -2.45
CA GLU A 74 -14.70 -8.97 -1.90
C GLU A 74 -14.81 -9.63 -0.52
N GLY A 75 -13.98 -10.64 -0.24
CA GLY A 75 -14.03 -11.44 0.97
C GLY A 75 -12.69 -11.52 1.71
N ALA A 76 -12.77 -11.95 2.96
CA ALA A 76 -11.61 -12.26 3.78
C ALA A 76 -10.87 -13.53 3.34
N ASP A 77 -11.50 -14.39 2.54
CA ASP A 77 -10.85 -15.55 1.92
C ASP A 77 -9.88 -15.09 0.81
N PRO A 78 -8.59 -15.48 0.85
CA PRO A 78 -7.64 -15.20 -0.21
C PRO A 78 -8.05 -15.72 -1.59
N ALA A 79 -8.94 -16.71 -1.67
CA ALA A 79 -9.50 -17.22 -2.92
C ALA A 79 -10.71 -16.41 -3.44
N SER A 80 -11.25 -15.47 -2.65
CA SER A 80 -12.40 -14.64 -3.06
C SER A 80 -12.11 -13.73 -4.26
N ARG A 81 -13.13 -13.20 -4.92
CA ARG A 81 -12.97 -12.42 -6.15
C ARG A 81 -12.01 -11.23 -5.95
N LEU A 82 -11.01 -11.15 -6.82
CA LEU A 82 -10.12 -9.98 -6.91
C LEU A 82 -10.88 -8.80 -7.51
N LEU A 83 -10.90 -7.68 -6.80
CA LEU A 83 -11.49 -6.42 -7.26
C LEU A 83 -10.43 -5.56 -7.95
N GLN A 84 -9.29 -5.35 -7.29
CA GLN A 84 -8.22 -4.47 -7.75
C GLN A 84 -6.89 -4.75 -7.01
N ARG A 85 -5.81 -4.10 -7.44
CA ARG A 85 -4.57 -3.94 -6.66
C ARG A 85 -4.42 -2.53 -6.10
N GLY A 86 -4.01 -2.42 -4.84
CA GLY A 86 -3.81 -1.17 -4.12
C GLY A 86 -2.34 -0.89 -3.90
N PHE A 87 -1.84 0.23 -4.42
CA PHE A 87 -0.47 0.70 -4.20
C PHE A 87 -0.44 1.75 -3.10
N SER A 88 0.48 1.63 -2.14
CA SER A 88 0.62 2.59 -1.03
C SER A 88 2.04 2.60 -0.46
N THR A 89 2.35 3.61 0.34
CA THR A 89 3.57 3.62 1.17
C THR A 89 3.19 3.49 2.64
N ASN A 90 3.75 2.52 3.34
CA ASN A 90 3.54 2.33 4.77
C ASN A 90 4.77 2.82 5.57
N VAL A 91 4.53 3.70 6.54
CA VAL A 91 5.55 4.24 7.45
C VAL A 91 5.05 4.06 8.90
N PRO A 92 5.51 3.03 9.63
CA PRO A 92 5.12 2.82 11.02
C PRO A 92 5.63 3.96 11.91
N THR A 93 4.70 4.67 12.53
CA THR A 93 4.97 5.85 13.39
C THR A 93 5.08 5.50 14.87
N TYR A 94 4.60 4.33 15.30
CA TYR A 94 4.74 3.81 16.67
C TYR A 94 5.09 2.32 16.66
N ALA A 95 6.14 1.95 17.39
CA ALA A 95 6.55 0.55 17.50
C ALA A 95 6.08 -0.06 18.82
N ARG A 96 5.11 -0.97 18.74
CA ARG A 96 4.82 -1.91 19.83
C ARG A 96 5.01 -3.32 19.31
N LEU A 97 5.98 -4.01 19.91
CA LEU A 97 6.40 -5.41 19.73
C LEU A 97 5.59 -6.26 18.72
N GLN A 98 6.09 -6.36 17.49
CA GLN A 98 5.85 -7.50 16.62
C GLN A 98 7.06 -8.47 16.65
N THR A 99 7.64 -8.69 17.83
CA THR A 99 8.73 -9.67 18.01
C THR A 99 8.26 -11.12 17.83
N ALA A 100 6.95 -11.38 17.76
CA ALA A 100 6.40 -12.73 17.63
C ALA A 100 6.21 -13.21 16.18
N GLY A 101 6.18 -12.32 15.18
CA GLY A 101 5.84 -12.68 13.79
C GLY A 101 7.04 -12.80 12.83
N MET A 102 8.16 -12.14 13.12
CA MET A 102 9.29 -12.06 12.18
C MET A 102 10.34 -13.18 12.33
N LYS A 103 10.00 -14.31 12.98
CA LYS A 103 10.92 -15.46 13.04
C LYS A 103 11.11 -16.20 11.71
N GLY A 104 10.39 -15.79 10.65
CA GLY A 104 10.53 -16.32 9.29
C GLY A 104 11.40 -15.48 8.34
N TYR A 105 11.81 -14.27 8.72
CA TYR A 105 12.63 -13.40 7.86
C TYR A 105 14.11 -13.74 8.00
N GLY A 106 14.44 -14.96 7.59
CA GLY A 106 15.79 -15.49 7.62
C GLY A 106 16.30 -15.77 6.21
N ARG A 107 17.35 -15.01 5.83
CA ARG A 107 18.47 -15.43 4.97
C ARG A 107 18.20 -15.45 3.45
N LEU A 108 18.59 -14.35 2.79
CA LEU A 108 19.56 -14.33 1.68
C LEU A 108 20.43 -13.07 1.81
#